data_AF-A0A7X6S7F7-F1
#
_entry.id   AF-A0A7X6S7F7-F1
#
_cell.length_a   1.000
_cell.length_b   1.000
_cell.length_c   1.000
_cell.angle_alpha   90.00
_cell.angle_beta   90.00
_cell.angle_gamma   90.00
#
_symmetry.space_group_name_H-M   'P 1'
#
loop_
_entity.id
_entity.type
_entity.pdbx_description
1 polymer ?
#
loop_
_entity_poly.entity_id
_entity_poly.type
_entity_poly.pdbx_seq_one_letter_code
_entity_poly.pdbx_strand_id
1 'polypeptide(L)'
;MKGKLILIAMIAISMSAMAQEVKVETSIQNIGGDNNPCYIVTIPKVNVDIISEAWKSEMKKAKAKVKGKDKQFADNAILPDISTNSVDVYSNFIQEDSTVKMIVAFSMGGIFLTPEINPDASKAATDMFVKFAQNAYKEQLKSDISLQKQTVKETQKDIKKSNKEAKKLDKKNKKLAKKMNKNQEEIENLNQNAASKENQLQSDEEKLKDLKQSKRKNK
;
A
#
# COMPACT_ATOMS: atom_id res chain seq x y z
N MET A 1 32.77 -12.95 -8.57
CA MET A 1 32.18 -12.94 -7.22
C MET A 1 30.68 -12.73 -7.33
N LYS A 2 29.95 -13.56 -6.59
CA LYS A 2 28.49 -13.74 -6.56
C LYS A 2 27.78 -12.42 -6.27
N GLY A 3 26.79 -12.05 -7.08
CA GLY A 3 26.12 -10.76 -7.03
C GLY A 3 24.60 -10.86 -7.00
N LYS A 4 24.09 -11.43 -5.91
CA LYS A 4 22.75 -11.24 -5.32
C LYS A 4 21.53 -11.44 -6.24
N LEU A 5 20.93 -12.64 -6.13
CA LEU A 5 19.49 -12.82 -6.29
C LEU A 5 18.77 -11.73 -5.48
N ILE A 6 18.12 -10.78 -6.15
CA ILE A 6 17.11 -9.94 -5.53
C ILE A 6 15.87 -10.82 -5.46
N LEU A 7 15.70 -11.47 -4.30
CA LEU A 7 14.47 -12.16 -3.94
C LEU A 7 13.39 -11.09 -3.82
N ILE A 8 12.65 -10.85 -4.91
CA ILE A 8 11.40 -10.10 -4.84
C ILE A 8 10.44 -11.03 -4.11
N ALA A 9 10.22 -10.76 -2.83
CA ALA A 9 9.08 -11.30 -2.11
C ALA A 9 7.84 -10.82 -2.87
N MET A 10 7.32 -11.67 -3.76
CA MET A 10 5.93 -11.59 -4.16
C MET A 10 5.16 -11.71 -2.85
N ILE A 11 4.61 -10.59 -2.39
CA ILE A 11 3.50 -10.59 -1.46
C ILE A 11 2.47 -11.47 -2.15
N ALA A 12 2.42 -12.74 -1.77
CA ALA A 12 1.33 -13.62 -2.07
C ALA A 12 0.14 -12.93 -1.41
N ILE A 13 -0.60 -12.17 -2.22
CA ILE A 13 -2.00 -11.88 -1.94
C ILE A 13 -2.60 -13.27 -1.93
N SER A 14 -2.65 -13.87 -0.75
CA SER A 14 -3.47 -15.02 -0.44
C SER A 14 -4.89 -14.54 -0.68
N MET A 15 -5.31 -14.59 -1.95
CA MET A 15 -6.71 -14.60 -2.32
C MET A 15 -7.23 -15.93 -1.81
N SER A 16 -7.45 -16.01 -0.50
CA SER A 16 -8.52 -16.81 0.05
C SER A 16 -9.78 -16.20 -0.55
N ALA A 17 -10.11 -16.64 -1.77
CA ALA A 17 -11.40 -16.45 -2.39
C ALA A 17 -12.39 -17.33 -1.62
N MET A 18 -12.54 -17.07 -0.31
CA MET A 18 -13.82 -17.30 0.31
C MET A 18 -14.74 -16.30 -0.37
N ALA A 19 -15.62 -16.80 -1.23
CA ALA A 19 -16.82 -16.11 -1.65
C ALA A 19 -17.65 -15.88 -0.38
N GLN A 20 -17.27 -14.88 0.40
CA GLN A 20 -18.14 -14.38 1.47
C GLN A 20 -19.27 -13.68 0.72
N GLU A 21 -20.44 -14.31 0.73
CA GLU A 21 -21.64 -13.76 0.12
C GLU A 21 -22.19 -12.65 1.02
N VAL A 22 -22.90 -11.70 0.40
CA VAL A 22 -23.66 -10.69 1.14
C VAL A 22 -24.75 -11.42 1.92
N LYS A 23 -24.71 -11.33 3.25
CA LYS A 23 -25.73 -11.93 4.11
C LYS A 23 -26.72 -10.84 4.56
N VAL A 24 -28.02 -11.12 4.42
CA VAL A 24 -29.09 -10.23 4.91
C VAL A 24 -29.92 -11.02 5.91
N GLU A 25 -30.06 -10.51 7.12
CA GLU A 25 -30.85 -11.11 8.20
C GLU A 25 -31.74 -10.07 8.84
N THR A 26 -32.87 -10.48 9.42
CA THR A 26 -33.69 -9.60 10.25
C THR A 26 -33.27 -9.67 11.71
N SER A 27 -33.43 -8.56 12.43
CA SER A 27 -33.13 -8.46 13.85
C SER A 27 -33.95 -7.34 14.50
N ILE A 28 -33.88 -7.24 15.83
CA ILE A 28 -34.37 -6.09 16.59
C ILE A 28 -33.14 -5.38 17.16
N GLN A 29 -33.00 -4.09 16.88
CA GLN A 29 -31.86 -3.29 17.31
C GLN A 29 -32.32 -1.92 17.79
N ASN A 30 -31.50 -1.25 18.61
CA ASN A 30 -31.76 0.14 18.99
C ASN A 30 -31.48 1.06 17.79
N ILE A 31 -32.53 1.39 17.03
CA ILE A 31 -32.47 2.16 15.80
C ILE A 31 -33.75 2.99 15.65
N GLY A 32 -33.65 4.25 15.22
CA GLY A 32 -34.80 5.16 15.19
C GLY A 32 -35.30 5.59 16.57
N GLY A 33 -34.49 5.43 17.63
CA GLY A 33 -34.78 5.90 18.99
C GLY A 33 -35.31 4.83 19.95
N ASP A 34 -35.60 3.62 19.47
CA ASP A 34 -36.07 2.49 20.27
C ASP A 34 -35.61 1.15 19.66
N ASN A 35 -35.98 0.03 20.26
CA ASN A 35 -35.79 -1.32 19.75
C ASN A 35 -36.79 -1.61 18.62
N ASN A 36 -36.35 -1.40 17.39
CA ASN A 36 -37.18 -1.57 16.20
C ASN A 36 -36.70 -2.74 15.33
N PRO A 37 -37.63 -3.39 14.59
CA PRO A 37 -37.26 -4.34 13.54
C PRO A 37 -36.35 -3.70 12.50
N CYS A 38 -35.35 -4.45 12.07
CA CYS A 38 -34.33 -3.99 11.14
C CYS A 38 -33.72 -5.16 10.36
N TYR A 39 -32.94 -4.80 9.35
CA TYR A 39 -32.12 -5.70 8.55
C TYR A 39 -30.65 -5.48 8.89
N ILE A 40 -29.91 -6.56 9.09
CA ILE A 40 -28.46 -6.57 9.20
C ILE A 40 -27.90 -7.10 7.88
N VAL A 41 -27.24 -6.22 7.15
CA VAL A 41 -26.57 -6.51 5.89
C VAL A 41 -25.08 -6.64 6.15
N THR A 42 -24.54 -7.85 6.03
CA THR A 42 -23.12 -8.13 6.22
C THR A 42 -22.41 -8.07 4.88
N ILE A 43 -21.55 -7.07 4.71
CA ILE A 43 -20.83 -6.78 3.46
C ILE A 43 -19.34 -7.04 3.67
N PRO A 44 -18.76 -8.06 3.01
CA PRO A 44 -17.37 -8.42 3.20
C PRO A 44 -16.44 -7.56 2.34
N LYS A 45 -15.18 -7.47 2.76
CA LYS A 45 -14.05 -6.85 2.04
C LYS A 45 -14.33 -5.40 1.64
N VAL A 46 -14.93 -4.63 2.53
CA VAL A 46 -15.27 -3.22 2.32
C VAL A 46 -14.95 -2.40 3.57
N ASN A 47 -14.75 -1.09 3.36
CA ASN A 47 -14.54 -0.14 4.44
C ASN A 47 -15.83 0.64 4.78
N VAL A 48 -16.07 0.89 6.05
CA VAL A 48 -17.25 1.58 6.59
C VAL A 48 -17.45 2.99 6.03
N ASP A 49 -16.39 3.76 5.79
CA ASP A 49 -16.50 5.11 5.20
C ASP A 49 -17.02 5.02 3.75
N ILE A 50 -16.58 4.00 3.00
CA ILE A 50 -17.03 3.77 1.63
C ILE A 50 -18.49 3.32 1.61
N ILE A 51 -18.87 2.39 2.50
CA ILE A 51 -20.26 1.91 2.60
C ILE A 51 -21.21 3.02 3.03
N SER A 52 -20.86 3.78 4.07
CA SER A 52 -21.72 4.84 4.59
C SER A 52 -21.93 5.98 3.59
N GLU A 53 -20.90 6.39 2.86
CA GLU A 53 -21.04 7.40 1.80
C GLU A 53 -21.78 6.85 0.56
N ALA A 54 -21.57 5.59 0.19
CA ALA A 54 -22.32 4.94 -0.88
C ALA A 54 -23.82 4.85 -0.54
N TRP A 55 -24.15 4.44 0.69
CA TRP A 55 -25.54 4.35 1.15
C TRP A 55 -26.22 5.72 1.18
N LYS A 56 -25.52 6.73 1.69
CA LYS A 56 -25.97 8.13 1.66
C LYS A 56 -26.26 8.61 0.25
N SER A 57 -25.41 8.27 -0.71
CA SER A 57 -25.62 8.57 -2.13
C SER A 57 -26.87 7.86 -2.66
N GLU A 58 -27.05 6.59 -2.32
CA GLU A 58 -28.22 5.79 -2.73
C GLU A 58 -29.53 6.39 -2.19
N MET A 59 -29.57 6.76 -0.90
CA MET A 59 -30.73 7.41 -0.30
C MET A 59 -31.01 8.80 -0.91
N LYS A 60 -29.98 9.56 -1.28
CA LYS A 60 -30.16 10.83 -2.02
C LYS A 60 -30.74 10.60 -3.42
N LYS A 61 -30.36 9.52 -4.12
CA LYS A 61 -30.99 9.16 -5.42
C LYS A 61 -32.47 8.81 -5.25
N ALA A 62 -32.83 8.20 -4.12
CA ALA A 62 -34.21 8.01 -3.69
C ALA A 62 -34.89 9.32 -3.22
N LYS A 63 -34.30 10.49 -3.52
CA LYS A 63 -34.79 11.83 -3.17
C LYS A 63 -34.92 12.11 -1.66
N ALA A 64 -34.33 11.27 -0.82
CA ALA A 64 -34.39 11.44 0.62
C ALA A 64 -33.48 12.58 1.11
N LYS A 65 -33.89 13.26 2.18
CA LYS A 65 -33.02 14.20 2.89
C LYS A 65 -32.20 13.44 3.94
N VAL A 66 -30.92 13.22 3.63
CA VAL A 66 -30.03 12.42 4.48
C VAL A 66 -29.28 13.28 5.51
N LYS A 67 -29.34 12.89 6.77
CA LYS A 67 -28.60 13.48 7.92
C LYS A 67 -27.70 12.42 8.55
N GLY A 68 -26.62 12.87 9.21
CA GLY A 68 -25.68 12.00 9.93
C GLY A 68 -24.54 11.44 9.08
N LYS A 69 -23.59 10.76 9.75
CA LYS A 69 -22.44 10.07 9.15
C LYS A 69 -22.50 8.56 9.44
N ASP A 70 -22.24 8.19 10.70
CA ASP A 70 -22.16 6.78 11.14
C ASP A 70 -23.55 6.20 11.45
N LYS A 71 -24.41 7.04 12.03
CA LYS A 71 -25.86 6.81 12.08
C LYS A 71 -26.50 7.77 11.11
N GLN A 72 -27.17 7.24 10.09
CA GLN A 72 -27.84 8.06 9.09
C GLN A 72 -29.35 7.97 9.23
N PHE A 73 -29.99 9.08 8.94
CA PHE A 73 -31.43 9.18 8.80
C PHE A 73 -31.74 9.78 7.44
N ALA A 74 -32.43 9.01 6.60
CA ALA A 74 -32.92 9.44 5.30
C ALA A 74 -34.42 9.65 5.40
N ASP A 75 -34.80 10.93 5.41
CA ASP A 75 -36.17 11.40 5.56
C ASP A 75 -36.87 11.40 4.20
N ASN A 76 -38.08 10.83 4.14
CA ASN A 76 -38.94 10.79 2.95
C ASN A 76 -38.30 10.16 1.70
N ALA A 77 -37.66 9.00 1.85
CA ALA A 77 -37.12 8.26 0.70
C ALA A 77 -38.24 7.71 -0.20
N ILE A 78 -38.12 7.90 -1.51
CA ILE A 78 -39.02 7.33 -2.52
C ILE A 78 -38.44 6.02 -3.01
N LEU A 79 -39.00 4.91 -2.53
CA LEU A 79 -38.55 3.54 -2.82
C LEU A 79 -39.75 2.74 -3.38
N PRO A 80 -40.08 2.88 -4.68
CA PRO A 80 -41.33 2.36 -5.25
C PRO A 80 -41.51 0.84 -5.14
N ASP A 81 -40.40 0.10 -5.15
CA ASP A 81 -40.42 -1.36 -5.02
C ASP A 81 -40.71 -1.81 -3.57
N ILE A 82 -40.57 -0.91 -2.58
CA ILE A 82 -40.82 -1.17 -1.15
C ILE A 82 -42.17 -0.58 -0.72
N SER A 83 -42.52 0.61 -1.21
CA SER A 83 -43.70 1.35 -0.77
C SER A 83 -44.20 2.31 -1.85
N THR A 84 -45.52 2.48 -1.91
CA THR A 84 -46.17 3.51 -2.74
C THR A 84 -46.03 4.92 -2.14
N ASN A 85 -45.84 5.01 -0.83
CA ASN A 85 -45.58 6.25 -0.10
C ASN A 85 -44.09 6.42 0.20
N SER A 86 -43.66 7.61 0.61
CA SER A 86 -42.31 7.83 1.12
C SER A 86 -42.05 7.01 2.39
N VAL A 87 -40.78 6.64 2.57
CA VAL A 87 -40.31 5.78 3.65
C VAL A 87 -39.19 6.49 4.39
N ASP A 88 -39.25 6.47 5.71
CA ASP A 88 -38.17 6.93 6.56
C ASP A 88 -37.17 5.80 6.77
N VAL A 89 -35.89 6.05 6.46
CA VAL A 89 -34.84 5.03 6.53
C VAL A 89 -33.80 5.40 7.57
N TYR A 90 -33.63 4.53 8.55
CA TYR A 90 -32.59 4.64 9.55
C TYR A 90 -31.49 3.66 9.23
N SER A 91 -30.24 4.08 9.32
CA SER A 91 -29.11 3.16 9.18
C SER A 91 -27.98 3.43 10.16
N ASN A 92 -27.25 2.37 10.49
CA ASN A 92 -26.05 2.39 11.31
C ASN A 92 -25.00 1.47 10.69
N PHE A 93 -23.73 1.87 10.72
CA PHE A 93 -22.65 1.10 10.10
C PHE A 93 -21.60 0.74 11.13
N ILE A 94 -21.22 -0.54 11.17
CA ILE A 94 -20.24 -1.07 12.11
C ILE A 94 -19.16 -1.80 11.32
N GLN A 95 -17.91 -1.37 11.48
CA GLN A 95 -16.75 -2.09 10.95
C GLN A 95 -16.41 -3.26 11.87
N GLU A 96 -16.30 -4.46 11.31
CA GLU A 96 -15.84 -5.68 11.97
C GLU A 96 -14.76 -6.32 11.09
N ASP A 97 -13.49 -6.15 11.47
CA ASP A 97 -12.33 -6.57 10.68
C ASP A 97 -12.44 -6.08 9.22
N SER A 98 -12.49 -7.01 8.26
CA SER A 98 -12.63 -6.73 6.83
C SER A 98 -14.09 -6.64 6.35
N THR A 99 -15.06 -6.68 7.26
CA THR A 99 -16.49 -6.72 6.98
C THR A 99 -17.20 -5.51 7.57
N VAL A 100 -18.27 -5.04 6.92
CA VAL A 100 -19.15 -4.00 7.45
C VAL A 100 -20.53 -4.60 7.69
N LYS A 101 -21.04 -4.43 8.92
CA LYS A 101 -22.46 -4.64 9.23
C LYS A 101 -23.20 -3.33 9.03
N MET A 102 -24.04 -3.30 8.01
CA MET A 102 -24.97 -2.21 7.75
C MET A 102 -26.33 -2.59 8.32
N ILE A 103 -26.74 -1.93 9.39
CA ILE A 103 -28.03 -2.13 10.05
C ILE A 103 -28.99 -1.10 9.46
N VAL A 104 -30.15 -1.53 8.94
CA VAL A 104 -31.11 -0.65 8.27
C VAL A 104 -32.53 -0.95 8.73
N ALA A 105 -33.29 0.08 9.07
CA ALA A 105 -34.71 -0.03 9.39
C ALA A 105 -35.52 0.92 8.50
N PHE A 106 -36.63 0.42 7.95
CA PHE A 106 -37.57 1.20 7.14
C PHE A 106 -38.84 1.44 7.94
N SER A 107 -39.24 2.70 8.11
CA SER A 107 -40.50 3.08 8.75
C SER A 107 -41.48 3.61 7.70
N MET A 108 -42.63 2.95 7.60
CA MET A 108 -43.72 3.26 6.67
C MET A 108 -44.87 3.89 7.44
N GLY A 109 -44.67 5.11 7.94
CA GLY A 109 -45.69 5.81 8.73
C GLY A 109 -45.84 5.26 10.16
N GLY A 110 -44.72 4.92 10.82
CA GLY A 110 -44.68 4.43 12.20
C GLY A 110 -44.69 2.90 12.33
N ILE A 111 -45.01 2.17 11.27
CA ILE A 111 -44.85 0.70 11.20
C ILE A 111 -43.52 0.39 10.53
N PHE A 112 -42.72 -0.47 11.16
CA PHE A 112 -41.45 -0.90 10.60
C PHE A 112 -41.63 -2.08 9.66
N LEU A 113 -40.86 -2.06 8.56
CA LEU A 113 -40.87 -3.13 7.57
C LEU A 113 -40.32 -4.42 8.18
N THR A 114 -41.11 -5.49 8.11
CA THR A 114 -40.68 -6.85 8.44
C THR A 114 -41.22 -7.85 7.42
N PRO A 115 -40.59 -9.04 7.27
CA PRO A 115 -41.12 -10.11 6.43
C PRO A 115 -42.53 -10.57 6.82
N GLU A 116 -42.88 -10.50 8.10
CA GLU A 116 -44.17 -10.94 8.63
C GLU A 116 -45.30 -9.96 8.32
N ILE A 117 -45.01 -8.65 8.37
CA ILE A 117 -46.01 -7.60 8.11
C ILE A 117 -46.12 -7.31 6.61
N ASN A 118 -44.98 -7.23 5.90
CA ASN A 118 -44.92 -6.86 4.49
C ASN A 118 -43.94 -7.77 3.71
N PRO A 119 -44.33 -9.00 3.36
CA PRO A 119 -43.45 -9.98 2.72
C PRO A 119 -42.82 -9.49 1.41
N ASP A 120 -43.62 -8.92 0.50
CA ASP A 120 -43.14 -8.48 -0.82
C ASP A 120 -42.18 -7.29 -0.72
N ALA A 121 -42.53 -6.29 0.11
CA ALA A 121 -41.68 -5.14 0.37
C ALA A 121 -40.37 -5.54 1.08
N SER A 122 -40.44 -6.50 2.01
CA SER A 122 -39.25 -7.08 2.66
C SER A 122 -38.35 -7.80 1.66
N LYS A 123 -38.93 -8.55 0.71
CA LYS A 123 -38.17 -9.17 -0.38
C LYS A 123 -37.51 -8.11 -1.27
N ALA A 124 -38.25 -7.06 -1.65
CA ALA A 124 -37.72 -5.97 -2.45
C ALA A 124 -36.56 -5.23 -1.72
N ALA A 125 -36.70 -4.98 -0.42
CA ALA A 125 -35.64 -4.42 0.40
C ALA A 125 -34.40 -5.34 0.44
N THR A 126 -34.59 -6.65 0.60
CA THR A 126 -33.51 -7.63 0.56
C THR A 126 -32.77 -7.62 -0.78
N ASP A 127 -33.52 -7.61 -1.89
CA ASP A 127 -32.95 -7.53 -3.25
C ASP A 127 -32.18 -6.20 -3.45
N MET A 128 -32.69 -5.09 -2.90
CA MET A 128 -32.01 -3.79 -2.90
C MET A 128 -30.69 -3.85 -2.13
N PHE A 129 -30.67 -4.46 -0.95
CA PHE A 129 -29.44 -4.60 -0.15
C PHE A 129 -28.37 -5.43 -0.84
N VAL A 130 -28.76 -6.56 -1.43
CA VAL A 130 -27.82 -7.42 -2.18
C VAL A 130 -27.21 -6.65 -3.35
N LYS A 131 -28.03 -5.95 -4.15
CA LYS A 131 -27.54 -5.12 -5.27
C LYS A 131 -26.62 -3.99 -4.79
N PHE A 132 -27.01 -3.30 -3.72
CA PHE A 132 -26.22 -2.23 -3.12
C PHE A 132 -24.84 -2.74 -2.67
N ALA A 133 -24.81 -3.83 -1.90
CA ALA A 133 -23.59 -4.42 -1.39
C ALA A 133 -22.65 -4.91 -2.50
N GLN A 134 -23.20 -5.54 -3.55
CA GLN A 134 -22.43 -5.94 -4.73
C GLN A 134 -21.81 -4.74 -5.46
N ASN A 135 -22.55 -3.65 -5.61
CA ASN A 135 -22.04 -2.43 -6.24
C ASN A 135 -20.97 -1.76 -5.39
N ALA A 136 -21.18 -1.69 -4.07
CA ALA A 136 -20.19 -1.14 -3.15
C ALA A 136 -18.88 -1.94 -3.16
N TYR A 137 -18.97 -3.28 -3.19
CA TYR A 137 -17.80 -4.14 -3.34
C TYR A 137 -17.07 -3.93 -4.67
N LYS A 138 -17.80 -3.77 -5.79
CA LYS A 138 -17.18 -3.45 -7.10
C LYS A 138 -16.44 -2.11 -7.06
N GLU A 139 -16.98 -1.09 -6.41
CA GLU A 139 -16.32 0.21 -6.29
C GLU A 139 -15.10 0.14 -5.37
N GLN A 140 -15.17 -0.57 -4.24
CA GLN A 140 -14.00 -0.86 -3.40
C GLN A 140 -12.89 -1.54 -4.22
N LEU A 141 -13.24 -2.59 -4.96
CA LEU A 141 -12.28 -3.34 -5.77
C LEU A 141 -11.63 -2.45 -6.86
N LYS A 142 -12.40 -1.55 -7.50
CA LYS A 142 -11.83 -0.58 -8.44
C LYS A 142 -10.84 0.37 -7.76
N SER A 143 -11.17 0.85 -6.57
CA SER A 143 -10.29 1.70 -5.77
C SER A 143 -8.99 0.97 -5.43
N ASP A 144 -9.10 -0.27 -4.92
CA ASP A 144 -7.96 -1.11 -4.55
C ASP A 144 -7.05 -1.39 -5.76
N ILE A 145 -7.64 -1.70 -6.92
CA ILE A 145 -6.89 -1.88 -8.18
C ILE A 145 -6.16 -0.59 -8.58
N SER A 146 -6.79 0.57 -8.42
CA SER A 146 -6.19 1.87 -8.75
C SER A 146 -4.99 2.17 -7.85
N LEU A 147 -5.14 1.99 -6.53
CA LEU A 147 -4.07 2.14 -5.55
C LEU A 147 -2.92 1.17 -5.84
N GLN A 148 -3.22 -0.10 -6.08
CA GLN A 148 -2.20 -1.10 -6.39
C GLN A 148 -1.45 -0.78 -7.69
N LYS A 149 -2.14 -0.25 -8.73
CA LYS A 149 -1.48 0.22 -9.96
C LYS A 149 -0.51 1.37 -9.69
N GLN A 150 -0.87 2.30 -8.80
CA GLN A 150 0.03 3.38 -8.40
C GLN A 150 1.27 2.84 -7.67
N THR A 151 1.07 1.95 -6.69
CA THR A 151 2.18 1.32 -5.96
C THR A 151 3.14 0.56 -6.89
N VAL A 152 2.60 -0.20 -7.86
CA VAL A 152 3.41 -0.90 -8.87
C VAL A 152 4.22 0.10 -9.70
N LYS A 153 3.61 1.22 -10.13
CA LYS A 153 4.28 2.25 -10.92
C LYS A 153 5.41 2.93 -10.15
N GLU A 154 5.20 3.23 -8.87
CA GLU A 154 6.23 3.82 -7.99
C GLU A 154 7.39 2.84 -7.77
N THR A 155 7.08 1.60 -7.41
CA THR A 155 8.08 0.53 -7.25
C THR A 155 8.92 0.34 -8.52
N GLN A 156 8.31 0.36 -9.70
CA GLN A 156 9.03 0.28 -10.97
C GLN A 156 9.98 1.47 -11.20
N LYS A 157 9.62 2.68 -10.79
CA LYS A 157 10.50 3.85 -10.88
C LYS A 157 11.71 3.70 -9.96
N ASP A 158 11.50 3.19 -8.75
CA ASP A 158 12.57 2.99 -7.77
C ASP A 158 13.56 1.92 -8.24
N ILE A 159 13.06 0.80 -8.79
CA ILE A 159 13.91 -0.22 -9.42
C ILE A 159 14.77 0.40 -10.54
N LYS A 160 14.18 1.24 -11.40
CA LYS A 160 14.92 1.93 -12.47
C LYS A 160 15.99 2.87 -11.92
N LYS A 161 15.70 3.61 -10.85
CA LYS A 161 16.64 4.53 -10.19
C LYS A 161 17.82 3.76 -9.59
N SER A 162 17.54 2.73 -8.79
CA SER A 162 18.55 1.87 -8.18
C SER A 162 19.46 1.20 -9.22
N ASN A 163 18.90 0.71 -10.33
CA ASN A 163 19.69 0.14 -11.42
C ASN A 163 20.62 1.16 -12.10
N LYS A 164 20.16 2.41 -12.29
CA LYS A 164 21.00 3.49 -12.84
C LYS A 164 22.14 3.84 -11.89
N GLU A 165 21.87 3.88 -10.59
CA GLU A 165 22.84 4.17 -9.56
C GLU A 165 23.89 3.07 -9.44
N ALA A 166 23.47 1.79 -9.44
CA ALA A 166 24.36 0.64 -9.47
C ALA A 166 25.32 0.70 -10.68
N LYS A 167 24.81 1.01 -11.89
CA LYS A 167 25.65 1.19 -13.09
C LYS A 167 26.65 2.34 -12.97
N LYS A 168 26.28 3.44 -12.30
CA LYS A 168 27.19 4.58 -12.05
C LYS A 168 28.29 4.18 -11.07
N LEU A 169 27.95 3.49 -9.98
CA LEU A 169 28.91 3.02 -8.99
C LEU A 169 29.87 1.98 -9.59
N ASP A 170 29.37 1.04 -10.40
CA ASP A 170 30.23 0.08 -11.12
C ASP A 170 31.26 0.79 -12.03
N LYS A 171 30.82 1.80 -12.79
CA LYS A 171 31.74 2.63 -13.60
C LYS A 171 32.77 3.37 -12.75
N LYS A 172 32.38 3.90 -11.59
CA LYS A 172 33.30 4.55 -10.65
C LYS A 172 34.32 3.55 -10.09
N ASN A 173 33.88 2.38 -9.66
CA ASN A 173 34.75 1.31 -9.15
C ASN A 173 35.78 0.88 -10.21
N LYS A 174 35.35 0.71 -11.47
CA LYS A 174 36.28 0.41 -12.57
C LYS A 174 37.34 1.50 -12.78
N LYS A 175 36.98 2.78 -12.65
CA LYS A 175 37.95 3.89 -12.75
C LYS A 175 38.92 3.91 -11.57
N LEU A 176 38.42 3.71 -10.35
CA LEU A 176 39.24 3.66 -9.15
C LEU A 176 40.22 2.48 -9.18
N ALA A 177 39.78 1.30 -9.61
CA ALA A 177 40.65 0.13 -9.78
C ALA A 177 41.80 0.41 -10.77
N LYS A 178 41.52 1.05 -11.91
CA LYS A 178 42.57 1.47 -12.85
C LYS A 178 43.57 2.44 -12.23
N LYS A 179 43.09 3.39 -11.41
CA LYS A 179 43.96 4.36 -10.72
C LYS A 179 44.83 3.67 -9.68
N MET A 180 44.26 2.74 -8.91
CA MET A 180 45.01 1.93 -7.95
C MET A 180 46.15 1.17 -8.63
N ASN A 181 45.89 0.49 -9.74
CA ASN A 181 46.94 -0.24 -10.46
C ASN A 181 48.07 0.68 -10.92
N LYS A 182 47.74 1.85 -11.49
CA LYS A 182 48.77 2.84 -11.89
C LYS A 182 49.60 3.32 -10.72
N ASN A 183 48.96 3.63 -9.59
CA ASN A 183 49.68 4.05 -8.39
C ASN A 183 50.58 2.92 -7.87
N GLN A 184 50.15 1.66 -7.96
CA GLN A 184 50.95 0.50 -7.57
C GLN A 184 52.22 0.38 -8.44
N GLU A 185 52.08 0.50 -9.76
CA GLU A 185 53.20 0.50 -10.72
C GLU A 185 54.17 1.66 -10.44
N GLU A 186 53.65 2.84 -10.11
CA GLU A 186 54.47 4.02 -9.78
C GLU A 186 55.25 3.83 -8.48
N ILE A 187 54.63 3.28 -7.44
CA ILE A 187 55.29 2.94 -6.17
C ILE A 187 56.42 1.92 -6.40
N GLU A 188 56.18 0.90 -7.23
CA GLU A 188 57.18 -0.11 -7.53
C GLU A 188 58.40 0.47 -8.25
N ASN A 189 58.18 1.33 -9.25
CA ASN A 189 59.26 2.06 -9.94
C ASN A 189 60.04 2.99 -8.98
N LEU A 190 59.34 3.71 -8.10
CA LEU A 190 59.99 4.58 -7.11
C LEU A 190 60.87 3.78 -6.14
N ASN A 191 60.39 2.62 -5.68
CA ASN A 191 61.16 1.73 -4.81
C ASN A 191 62.42 1.19 -5.50
N GLN A 192 62.31 0.78 -6.77
CA GLN A 192 63.48 0.35 -7.56
C GLN A 192 64.51 1.48 -7.73
N ASN A 193 64.04 2.69 -8.03
CA ASN A 193 64.90 3.87 -8.16
C ASN A 193 65.57 4.24 -6.83
N ALA A 194 64.84 4.14 -5.71
CA ALA A 194 65.39 4.38 -4.38
C ALA A 194 66.50 3.36 -4.05
N ALA A 195 66.25 2.07 -4.27
CA ALA A 195 67.25 1.02 -4.06
C ALA A 195 68.51 1.22 -4.92
N SER A 196 68.35 1.61 -6.19
CA SER A 196 69.49 1.93 -7.06
C SER A 196 70.31 3.12 -6.54
N LYS A 197 69.64 4.18 -6.05
CA LYS A 197 70.32 5.34 -5.45
C LYS A 197 71.01 5.01 -4.14
N GLU A 198 70.44 4.15 -3.30
CA GLU A 198 71.08 3.68 -2.07
C GLU A 198 72.38 2.91 -2.38
N ASN A 199 72.37 2.04 -3.38
CA ASN A 199 73.58 1.33 -3.83
C ASN A 199 74.65 2.30 -4.37
N GLN A 200 74.24 3.30 -5.15
CA GLN A 200 75.15 4.32 -5.66
C GLN A 200 75.76 5.15 -4.51
N LEU A 201 74.94 5.56 -3.53
CA LEU A 201 75.39 6.29 -2.35
C LEU A 201 76.43 5.50 -1.57
N GLN A 202 76.21 4.20 -1.34
CA GLN A 202 77.18 3.33 -0.67
C GLN A 202 78.52 3.30 -1.41
N SER A 203 78.49 3.12 -2.74
CA SER A 203 79.71 3.12 -3.56
C SER A 203 80.45 4.46 -3.49
N ASP A 204 79.74 5.58 -3.51
CA ASP A 204 80.35 6.90 -3.45
C ASP A 204 80.89 7.24 -2.05
N GLU A 205 80.24 6.76 -0.98
CA GLU A 205 80.76 6.83 0.38
C GLU A 205 82.05 6.04 0.57
N GLU A 206 82.18 4.86 -0.05
CA GLU A 206 83.42 4.07 -0.07
C GLU A 206 84.54 4.82 -0.77
N LYS A 207 84.31 5.31 -2.00
CA LYS A 207 85.30 6.12 -2.74
C LYS A 207 85.73 7.35 -1.94
N LEU A 208 84.80 8.02 -1.26
CA LEU A 208 85.10 9.17 -0.42
C LEU A 208 86.01 8.81 0.77
N LYS A 209 85.80 7.63 1.39
CA LYS A 209 86.68 7.12 2.46
C LYS A 209 88.09 6.88 1.92
N ASP A 210 88.23 6.24 0.76
CA ASP A 210 89.52 5.95 0.13
C ASP A 210 90.30 7.22 -0.23
N LEU A 211 89.61 8.22 -0.79
CA LEU A 211 90.22 9.53 -1.08
C LEU A 211 90.68 10.25 0.19
N LYS A 212 89.88 10.20 1.27
CA LYS A 212 90.26 10.77 2.57
C LYS A 212 91.49 10.07 3.16
N GLN A 213 91.58 8.75 3.05
CA GLN A 213 92.73 7.98 3.52
C GLN A 213 93.99 8.29 2.70
N SER A 214 93.87 8.38 1.38
CA SER A 214 94.97 8.74 0.48
C SER A 214 95.52 10.14 0.76
N LYS A 215 94.65 11.13 1.00
CA LYS A 215 95.05 12.49 1.39
C LYS A 215 95.84 12.53 2.70
N ARG A 216 95.55 11.64 3.66
CA ARG A 216 96.28 11.54 4.93
C ARG A 216 97.67 10.93 4.78
N LYS A 217 97.89 10.06 3.79
CA LYS A 217 99.20 9.41 3.54
C LYS A 217 100.18 10.31 2.78
N ASN A 218 99.69 11.32 2.06
CA ASN A 218 100.49 12.24 1.26
C ASN A 218 100.74 13.60 1.95
N LYS A 219 100.65 13.65 3.28
CA LYS A 219 100.84 14.84 4.11
C LYS A 219 101.87 14.54 5.18
#